data_AF-A0A3N4K6Z8-F1
#
_entry.id   AF-A0A3N4K6Z8-F1
#
_cell.length_a   1.000
_cell.length_b   1.000
_cell.length_c   1.000
_cell.angle_alpha   90.00
_cell.angle_beta   90.00
_cell.angle_gamma   90.00
#
_symmetry.space_group_name_H-M   'P 1'
#
loop_
_entity.id
_entity.type
_entity.pdbx_description
1 polymer ?
#
loop_
_entity_poly.entity_id
_entity_poly.type
_entity_poly.pdbx_seq_one_letter_code
_entity_poly.pdbx_strand_id
1 'polypeptide(L)'
;MLTNTLCLLTSLLATLACASDVSGASNNSDTPDIPNITLADGVPVGSIIRTGLSPLLSESAEISLKSDGDSWRRNSRRYSHFQEPQLAAVVLVKNEDDILTTMRYAQENKRTLLVKGGGNGLAKMNHLKDVIMLDLSEMNKVTLNMKAWTVTVQPGARVEELIEEIASKKFRSPFPTGDCVGVIGSTLGGGHGVFDGEYGLMIDNLLSAKMITAKGEKIVVNATENPDLFWGIKGAGNNFGLITEATYRVYLKGTLFHLTLEAEYSMESLEQLFEAMNEPDMPLEASSTIYFLPDSFMIYGHIPQIKKTEFPTRYSRLNTDTGSLIPLLECNPEGWGYEYHKNQFSVSMKTIDPGVMALVYDEFSNFVRKHHAYYASIIKFESTIVRKMDQSASGGDATLLLTYDEEINDALATEFGQKIRELLHHNTGNKVPHVLPNYARGDEPLGALYGYDMERLDKLVALKRKYDPEQFFSAMTPIPLELPEDVLSQMEEKNDGNRLKTQEVLDGKRELKEEMVEGKGKVEEKVEKVPEALEIASENPPAAKMEKAPEAAEAKPEVLEITEEKPEEEKDSRERAETARQKLGPNEL
;
A
#
# COMPACT_ATOMS: atom_id res chain seq x y z
N MET A 1 -1.44 28.56 31.59
CA MET A 1 -2.21 29.58 32.34
C MET A 1 -1.64 30.92 31.91
N LEU A 2 -2.31 31.88 31.28
CA LEU A 2 -3.64 32.50 31.36
C LEU A 2 -4.17 32.67 29.91
N THR A 3 -5.46 32.67 29.56
CA THR A 3 -6.71 32.90 30.27
C THR A 3 -7.81 32.14 29.52
N ASN A 4 -8.60 31.37 30.27
CA ASN A 4 -9.85 30.75 29.83
C ASN A 4 -10.94 31.32 30.73
N THR A 5 -11.77 32.25 30.23
CA THR A 5 -13.09 32.55 30.82
C THR A 5 -13.91 33.44 29.88
N LEU A 6 -14.86 32.86 29.12
CA LEU A 6 -16.23 33.38 29.08
C LEU A 6 -17.24 32.36 28.51
N CYS A 7 -18.18 32.01 29.39
CA CYS A 7 -19.56 31.57 29.15
C CYS A 7 -19.89 30.20 28.51
N LEU A 8 -20.23 29.28 29.41
CA LEU A 8 -21.25 28.23 29.26
C LEU A 8 -22.64 28.75 29.69
N LEU A 9 -23.70 28.04 29.24
CA LEU A 9 -25.15 28.11 29.53
C LEU A 9 -25.95 29.04 28.60
N THR A 10 -26.87 28.58 27.76
CA THR A 10 -27.98 27.60 27.88
C THR A 10 -28.30 27.06 26.47
N SER A 11 -28.83 25.87 26.18
CA SER A 11 -29.99 25.17 26.74
C SER A 11 -30.03 23.70 26.26
N LEU A 12 -30.62 22.83 27.08
CA LEU A 12 -30.93 21.43 26.81
C LEU A 12 -32.42 21.26 27.12
N LEU A 13 -33.23 20.73 26.19
CA LEU A 13 -34.33 19.76 26.45
C LEU A 13 -35.23 19.47 25.23
N ALA A 14 -35.35 18.16 24.98
CA ALA A 14 -36.57 17.39 24.67
C ALA A 14 -37.23 17.44 23.26
N THR A 15 -36.90 16.39 22.49
CA THR A 15 -37.83 15.37 21.92
C THR A 15 -39.31 15.73 21.70
N LEU A 16 -39.82 15.57 20.46
CA LEU A 16 -40.77 14.50 20.07
C LEU A 16 -41.02 14.48 18.54
N ALA A 17 -41.00 13.26 17.99
CA ALA A 17 -41.79 12.72 16.88
C ALA A 17 -42.20 13.62 15.69
N CYS A 18 -41.81 13.20 14.48
CA CYS A 18 -42.75 12.50 13.60
C CYS A 18 -42.00 11.74 12.50
N ALA A 19 -42.30 10.45 12.42
CA ALA A 19 -42.12 9.68 11.20
C ALA A 19 -42.88 10.36 10.07
N SER A 20 -42.25 10.47 8.91
CA SER A 20 -42.98 10.47 7.64
C SER A 20 -42.16 9.70 6.63
N ASP A 21 -42.83 8.72 6.06
CA ASP A 21 -42.39 7.83 5.00
C ASP A 21 -41.75 8.60 3.85
N VAL A 22 -40.52 8.26 3.48
CA VAL A 22 -40.05 8.50 2.12
C VAL A 22 -40.30 7.22 1.32
N SER A 23 -41.56 7.00 1.01
CA SER A 23 -41.96 6.22 -0.15
C SER A 23 -42.33 7.23 -1.24
N GLY A 24 -41.46 7.36 -2.23
CA GLY A 24 -41.58 8.39 -3.25
C GLY A 24 -40.33 8.48 -4.10
N ALA A 25 -40.01 7.39 -4.80
CA ALA A 25 -39.17 7.47 -5.97
C ALA A 25 -39.91 8.31 -7.03
N SER A 26 -39.58 9.59 -7.12
CA SER A 26 -39.89 10.37 -8.31
C SER A 26 -38.79 10.10 -9.33
N ASN A 27 -39.09 9.26 -10.32
CA ASN A 27 -38.44 9.34 -11.62
C ASN A 27 -38.85 10.67 -12.26
N ASN A 28 -38.04 11.73 -12.09
CA ASN A 28 -38.13 12.91 -12.94
C ASN A 28 -36.72 13.32 -13.39
N SER A 29 -36.54 13.28 -14.70
CA SER A 29 -35.31 13.43 -15.47
C SER A 29 -34.91 14.89 -15.69
N ASP A 30 -34.84 15.70 -14.64
CA ASP A 30 -34.32 17.07 -14.72
C ASP A 30 -32.81 17.10 -14.46
N THR A 31 -32.06 16.15 -15.03
CA THR A 31 -30.60 16.25 -15.08
C THR A 31 -30.22 17.23 -16.18
N PRO A 32 -29.45 18.29 -15.90
CA PRO A 32 -29.05 19.24 -16.93
C PRO A 32 -28.24 18.54 -18.02
N ASP A 33 -28.57 18.84 -19.27
CA ASP A 33 -27.81 18.34 -20.44
C ASP A 33 -26.35 18.78 -20.34
N ILE A 34 -25.43 17.87 -20.67
CA ILE A 34 -24.02 18.21 -20.76
C ILE A 34 -23.82 19.08 -21.99
N PRO A 35 -23.26 20.30 -21.85
CA PRO A 35 -23.04 21.17 -22.98
C PRO A 35 -22.02 20.53 -23.92
N ASN A 36 -22.36 20.42 -25.20
CA ASN A 36 -21.42 19.98 -26.23
C ASN A 36 -20.46 21.12 -26.57
N ILE A 37 -19.34 21.20 -25.87
CA ILE A 37 -18.35 22.25 -26.05
C ILE A 37 -17.23 21.77 -26.97
N THR A 38 -17.28 22.19 -28.23
CA THR A 38 -16.14 22.07 -29.16
C THR A 38 -15.37 23.39 -29.12
N LEU A 39 -14.23 23.42 -28.40
CA LEU A 39 -13.35 24.59 -28.42
C LEU A 39 -12.40 24.53 -29.62
N ALA A 40 -11.86 25.70 -30.01
CA ALA A 40 -10.95 25.85 -31.14
C ALA A 40 -9.71 24.93 -31.03
N ASP A 41 -9.11 24.62 -32.17
CA ASP A 41 -7.86 23.84 -32.22
C ASP A 41 -6.79 24.45 -31.31
N GLY A 42 -6.15 23.61 -30.49
CA GLY A 42 -5.08 24.01 -29.57
C GLY A 42 -5.51 24.32 -28.14
N VAL A 43 -6.81 24.24 -27.80
CA VAL A 43 -7.24 24.38 -26.40
C VAL A 43 -6.90 23.11 -25.59
N PRO A 44 -6.27 23.21 -24.41
CA PRO A 44 -5.98 22.05 -23.57
C PRO A 44 -7.24 21.28 -23.17
N VAL A 45 -7.18 19.95 -23.21
CA VAL A 45 -8.31 19.06 -22.86
C VAL A 45 -8.87 19.36 -21.46
N GLY A 46 -8.00 19.64 -20.50
CA GLY A 46 -8.40 20.05 -19.15
C GLY A 46 -9.30 21.29 -19.13
N SER A 47 -9.04 22.28 -19.98
CA SER A 47 -9.87 23.49 -20.08
C SER A 47 -11.27 23.16 -20.62
N ILE A 48 -11.37 22.25 -21.60
CA ILE A 48 -12.67 21.77 -22.11
C ILE A 48 -13.45 21.07 -21.00
N ILE A 49 -12.79 20.19 -20.24
CA ILE A 49 -13.39 19.48 -19.10
C ILE A 49 -13.92 20.48 -18.08
N ARG A 50 -13.09 21.43 -17.63
CA ARG A 50 -13.52 22.44 -16.65
C ARG A 50 -14.73 23.23 -17.15
N THR A 51 -14.69 23.76 -18.36
CA THR A 51 -15.81 24.58 -18.89
C THR A 51 -17.09 23.77 -19.03
N GLY A 52 -17.00 22.51 -19.45
CA GLY A 52 -18.18 21.65 -19.66
C GLY A 52 -18.77 21.07 -18.37
N LEU A 53 -17.92 20.78 -17.38
CA LEU A 53 -18.31 20.08 -16.17
C LEU A 53 -18.59 21.00 -14.98
N SER A 54 -17.82 22.08 -14.80
CA SER A 54 -17.99 22.98 -13.63
C SER A 54 -19.43 23.49 -13.41
N PRO A 55 -20.21 23.88 -14.44
CA PRO A 55 -21.58 24.34 -14.25
C PRO A 55 -22.57 23.26 -13.78
N LEU A 56 -22.18 21.98 -13.87
CA LEU A 56 -23.03 20.83 -13.56
C LEU A 56 -22.76 20.26 -12.16
N LEU A 57 -21.63 20.64 -11.56
CA LEU A 57 -21.23 20.17 -10.23
C LEU A 57 -21.83 21.05 -9.12
N SER A 58 -21.86 20.52 -7.90
CA SER A 58 -22.20 21.32 -6.73
C SER A 58 -21.20 22.45 -6.48
N GLU A 59 -21.65 23.53 -5.82
CA GLU A 59 -20.81 24.72 -5.55
C GLU A 59 -19.53 24.41 -4.75
N SER A 60 -19.53 23.31 -3.99
CA SER A 60 -18.41 22.90 -3.16
C SER A 60 -17.44 21.93 -3.85
N ALA A 61 -17.77 21.44 -5.05
CA ALA A 61 -16.87 20.64 -5.86
C ALA A 61 -15.81 21.51 -6.55
N GLU A 62 -14.61 20.97 -6.75
CA GLU A 62 -13.50 21.66 -7.39
C GLU A 62 -13.01 20.88 -8.61
N ILE A 63 -12.67 21.60 -9.70
CA ILE A 63 -11.92 21.03 -10.82
C ILE A 63 -10.54 21.65 -10.83
N SER A 64 -9.50 20.87 -10.61
CA SER A 64 -8.10 21.28 -10.63
C SER A 64 -7.43 20.89 -11.95
N LEU A 65 -6.68 21.82 -12.53
CA LEU A 65 -5.93 21.69 -13.78
C LEU A 65 -4.45 22.01 -13.53
N LYS A 66 -3.56 21.46 -14.36
CA LYS A 66 -2.11 21.71 -14.24
C LYS A 66 -1.74 23.20 -14.20
N SER A 67 -2.52 24.06 -14.84
CA SER A 67 -2.35 25.53 -14.81
C SER A 67 -2.54 26.17 -13.44
N ASP A 68 -3.16 25.49 -12.48
CA ASP A 68 -3.47 26.04 -11.15
C ASP A 68 -2.34 25.81 -10.12
N GLY A 69 -1.22 25.24 -10.53
CA GLY A 69 -0.01 25.11 -9.71
C GLY A 69 -0.21 24.25 -8.46
N ASP A 70 -0.31 24.90 -7.30
CA ASP A 70 -0.31 24.23 -5.99
C ASP A 70 -1.58 23.40 -5.74
N SER A 71 -2.75 23.86 -6.21
CA SER A 71 -3.99 23.06 -6.14
C SER A 71 -3.80 21.76 -6.92
N TRP A 72 -3.24 21.86 -8.14
CA TRP A 72 -2.96 20.69 -8.95
C TRP A 72 -2.02 19.72 -8.25
N ARG A 73 -0.86 20.20 -7.79
CA ARG A 73 0.14 19.36 -7.11
C ARG A 73 -0.46 18.61 -5.91
N ARG A 74 -1.37 19.24 -5.15
CA ARG A 74 -2.05 18.61 -4.01
C ARG A 74 -3.08 17.58 -4.46
N ASN A 75 -3.95 17.94 -5.40
CA ASN A 75 -5.11 17.14 -5.76
C ASN A 75 -4.76 16.00 -6.72
N SER A 76 -3.74 16.17 -7.58
CA SER A 76 -3.24 15.12 -8.47
C SER A 76 -2.29 14.13 -7.78
N ARG A 77 -1.98 14.34 -6.49
CA ARG A 77 -0.95 13.60 -5.78
C ARG A 77 -1.31 12.11 -5.71
N ARG A 78 -0.36 11.28 -6.11
CA ARG A 78 -0.37 9.82 -5.95
C ARG A 78 0.78 9.42 -5.02
N TYR A 79 0.74 8.19 -4.53
CA TYR A 79 1.83 7.65 -3.73
C TYR A 79 3.14 7.43 -4.52
N SER A 80 3.08 7.39 -5.86
CA SER A 80 4.23 7.18 -6.73
C SER A 80 4.11 7.96 -8.04
N HIS A 81 5.23 8.49 -8.51
CA HIS A 81 5.41 9.05 -9.85
C HIS A 81 5.78 8.01 -10.91
N PHE A 82 6.08 6.76 -10.51
CA PHE A 82 6.42 5.71 -11.46
C PHE A 82 5.29 5.49 -12.47
N GLN A 83 5.59 5.69 -13.76
CA GLN A 83 4.68 5.52 -14.88
C GLN A 83 3.26 6.04 -14.60
N GLU A 84 3.14 7.29 -14.16
CA GLU A 84 1.87 7.95 -13.82
C GLU A 84 0.95 8.16 -15.04
N PRO A 85 -0.39 8.20 -14.82
CA PRO A 85 -1.32 8.52 -15.90
C PRO A 85 -1.18 9.98 -16.34
N GLN A 86 -1.51 10.26 -17.61
CA GLN A 86 -1.58 11.65 -18.08
C GLN A 86 -2.94 12.24 -17.77
N LEU A 87 -3.02 12.93 -16.64
CA LEU A 87 -4.22 13.59 -16.16
C LEU A 87 -4.50 14.87 -16.97
N ALA A 88 -5.73 14.99 -17.45
CA ALA A 88 -6.24 16.25 -18.01
C ALA A 88 -6.90 17.14 -16.96
N ALA A 89 -7.58 16.53 -15.98
CA ALA A 89 -8.24 17.23 -14.88
C ALA A 89 -8.37 16.33 -13.66
N VAL A 90 -8.38 16.93 -12.46
CA VAL A 90 -8.80 16.30 -11.22
C VAL A 90 -10.13 16.93 -10.79
N VAL A 91 -11.14 16.12 -10.52
CA VAL A 91 -12.47 16.54 -10.06
C VAL A 91 -12.63 16.09 -8.62
N LEU A 92 -12.53 17.03 -7.69
CA LEU A 92 -12.65 16.81 -6.26
C LEU A 92 -14.14 16.94 -5.87
N VAL A 93 -14.77 15.80 -5.62
CA VAL A 93 -16.22 15.71 -5.40
C VAL A 93 -16.59 15.74 -3.93
N LYS A 94 -17.82 16.17 -3.62
CA LYS A 94 -18.31 16.31 -2.25
C LYS A 94 -19.49 15.41 -1.92
N ASN A 95 -20.17 14.88 -2.94
CA ASN A 95 -21.35 14.05 -2.78
C ASN A 95 -21.56 13.10 -3.98
N GLU A 96 -22.57 12.24 -3.89
CA GLU A 96 -22.87 11.25 -4.95
C GLU A 96 -23.36 11.89 -6.26
N ASP A 97 -23.96 13.08 -6.23
CA ASP A 97 -24.47 13.74 -7.44
C ASP A 97 -23.31 14.32 -8.27
N ASP A 98 -22.28 14.84 -7.61
CA ASP A 98 -21.01 15.21 -8.27
C ASP A 98 -20.35 13.98 -8.93
N ILE A 99 -20.36 12.82 -8.26
CA ILE A 99 -19.84 11.56 -8.80
C ILE A 99 -20.61 11.18 -10.07
N LEU A 100 -21.94 11.10 -9.99
CA LEU A 100 -22.80 10.74 -11.12
C LEU A 100 -22.62 11.69 -12.30
N THR A 101 -22.56 12.99 -12.02
CA THR A 101 -22.37 14.03 -13.03
C THR A 101 -21.02 13.90 -13.72
N THR A 102 -19.95 13.66 -12.95
CA THR A 102 -18.60 13.46 -13.49
C THR A 102 -18.50 12.17 -14.32
N MET A 103 -19.11 11.08 -13.84
CA MET A 103 -19.17 9.81 -14.57
C MET A 103 -19.91 9.98 -15.91
N ARG A 104 -21.09 10.60 -15.89
CA ARG A 104 -21.89 10.88 -17.10
C ARG A 104 -21.09 11.72 -18.09
N TYR A 105 -20.45 12.79 -17.60
CA TYR A 105 -19.60 13.65 -18.43
C TYR A 105 -18.46 12.88 -19.07
N ALA A 106 -17.76 12.04 -18.30
CA ALA A 106 -16.66 11.23 -18.82
C ALA A 106 -17.14 10.24 -19.90
N GLN A 107 -18.29 9.59 -19.72
CA GLN A 107 -18.85 8.66 -20.70
C GLN A 107 -19.26 9.35 -22.01
N GLU A 108 -20.03 10.44 -21.92
CA GLU A 108 -20.51 11.18 -23.09
C GLU A 108 -19.36 11.79 -23.90
N ASN A 109 -18.28 12.19 -23.22
CA ASN A 109 -17.08 12.75 -23.84
C ASN A 109 -15.97 11.72 -24.09
N LYS A 110 -16.26 10.42 -23.90
CA LYS A 110 -15.32 9.30 -24.12
C LYS A 110 -13.97 9.50 -23.41
N ARG A 111 -14.00 9.98 -22.18
CA ARG A 111 -12.83 10.19 -21.33
C ARG A 111 -12.65 9.03 -20.38
N THR A 112 -11.38 8.65 -20.19
CA THR A 112 -11.01 7.66 -19.18
C THR A 112 -11.25 8.26 -17.80
N LEU A 113 -11.99 7.54 -16.96
CA LEU A 113 -12.19 7.89 -15.56
C LEU A 113 -11.22 7.09 -14.68
N LEU A 114 -10.45 7.78 -13.84
CA LEU A 114 -9.62 7.15 -12.81
C LEU A 114 -10.16 7.55 -11.44
N VAL A 115 -10.65 6.58 -10.68
CA VAL A 115 -11.21 6.83 -9.34
C VAL A 115 -10.10 6.80 -8.29
N LYS A 116 -10.04 7.84 -7.45
CA LYS A 116 -9.05 7.97 -6.38
C LYS A 116 -9.75 8.08 -5.03
N GLY A 117 -9.52 7.10 -4.16
CA GLY A 117 -9.77 7.21 -2.71
C GLY A 117 -8.50 7.74 -2.00
N GLY A 118 -7.80 6.87 -1.26
CA GLY A 118 -6.56 7.23 -0.57
C GLY A 118 -5.35 7.55 -1.47
N GLY A 119 -5.35 7.11 -2.73
CA GLY A 119 -4.30 7.43 -3.71
C GLY A 119 -3.02 6.57 -3.64
N ASN A 120 -3.08 5.43 -2.94
CA ASN A 120 -1.92 4.54 -2.70
C ASN A 120 -1.69 3.46 -3.79
N GLY A 121 -2.44 3.48 -4.89
CA GLY A 121 -2.26 2.51 -5.98
C GLY A 121 -0.93 2.69 -6.72
N LEU A 122 -0.17 1.60 -6.86
CA LEU A 122 1.20 1.57 -7.41
C LEU A 122 1.30 1.00 -8.83
N ALA A 123 0.18 0.59 -9.43
CA ALA A 123 0.15 0.07 -10.79
C ALA A 123 0.65 1.12 -11.80
N LYS A 124 1.32 0.64 -12.85
CA LYS A 124 1.72 1.47 -13.99
C LYS A 124 0.49 1.93 -14.79
N MET A 125 0.44 3.21 -15.13
CA MET A 125 -0.75 3.85 -15.73
C MET A 125 -0.40 4.84 -16.85
N ASN A 126 0.87 4.94 -17.28
CA ASN A 126 1.33 5.86 -18.32
C ASN A 126 0.66 5.69 -19.69
N HIS A 127 0.03 4.55 -19.94
CA HIS A 127 -0.78 4.29 -21.14
C HIS A 127 -2.11 5.08 -21.13
N LEU A 128 -2.59 5.52 -19.97
CA LEU A 128 -3.81 6.32 -19.84
C LEU A 128 -3.52 7.78 -20.20
N LYS A 129 -4.30 8.32 -21.15
CA LYS A 129 -4.20 9.69 -21.67
C LYS A 129 -5.49 10.45 -21.44
N ASP A 130 -5.38 11.77 -21.33
CA ASP A 130 -6.51 12.69 -21.13
C ASP A 130 -7.48 12.26 -20.02
N VAL A 131 -6.91 11.78 -18.90
CA VAL A 131 -7.67 11.15 -17.82
C VAL A 131 -8.39 12.21 -16.99
N ILE A 132 -9.65 11.93 -16.65
CA ILE A 132 -10.36 12.60 -15.55
C ILE A 132 -10.11 11.79 -14.29
N MET A 133 -9.36 12.34 -13.34
CA MET A 133 -9.25 11.75 -12.02
C MET A 133 -10.44 12.21 -11.16
N LEU A 134 -11.26 11.27 -10.72
CA LEU A 134 -12.36 11.50 -9.78
C LEU A 134 -11.82 11.31 -8.36
N ASP A 135 -11.59 12.41 -7.64
CA ASP A 135 -11.02 12.37 -6.30
C ASP A 135 -12.12 12.41 -5.23
N LEU A 136 -12.20 11.33 -4.46
CA LEU A 136 -13.20 11.09 -3.42
C LEU A 136 -12.73 11.49 -2.02
N SER A 137 -11.53 12.05 -1.87
CA SER A 137 -10.88 12.26 -0.56
C SER A 137 -11.69 13.10 0.43
N GLU A 138 -12.57 13.97 -0.05
CA GLU A 138 -13.43 14.82 0.78
C GLU A 138 -14.74 14.13 1.23
N MET A 139 -14.98 12.90 0.76
CA MET A 139 -16.04 12.01 1.23
C MET A 139 -15.41 10.95 2.15
N ASN A 140 -14.92 11.37 3.32
CA ASN A 140 -14.11 10.53 4.23
C ASN A 140 -14.78 10.21 5.58
N LYS A 141 -16.09 10.42 5.71
CA LYS A 141 -16.79 10.16 6.98
C LYS A 141 -16.75 8.67 7.36
N VAL A 142 -16.46 8.41 8.64
CA VAL A 142 -16.57 7.09 9.29
C VAL A 142 -17.64 7.18 10.38
N THR A 143 -18.50 6.16 10.49
CA THR A 143 -19.58 6.14 11.50
C THR A 143 -19.66 4.76 12.15
N LEU A 144 -19.37 4.70 13.45
CA LEU A 144 -19.50 3.48 14.24
C LEU A 144 -20.93 3.26 14.74
N ASN A 145 -21.47 2.07 14.52
CA ASN A 145 -22.68 1.59 15.18
C ASN A 145 -22.33 0.57 16.26
N MET A 146 -22.23 1.04 17.51
CA MET A 146 -21.88 0.22 18.67
C MET A 146 -22.93 -0.85 19.02
N LYS A 147 -24.19 -0.70 18.57
CA LYS A 147 -25.25 -1.68 18.83
C LYS A 147 -25.21 -2.82 17.82
N ALA A 148 -25.01 -2.49 16.55
CA ALA A 148 -24.92 -3.46 15.47
C ALA A 148 -23.52 -4.09 15.33
N TRP A 149 -22.51 -3.52 16.01
CA TRP A 149 -21.10 -3.92 15.88
C TRP A 149 -20.64 -3.81 14.43
N THR A 150 -20.98 -2.68 13.81
CA THR A 150 -20.56 -2.35 12.45
C THR A 150 -19.97 -0.95 12.39
N VAL A 151 -19.12 -0.72 11.40
CA VAL A 151 -18.62 0.59 11.03
C VAL A 151 -18.91 0.84 9.56
N THR A 152 -19.41 2.02 9.24
CA THR A 152 -19.71 2.45 7.88
C THR A 152 -18.72 3.53 7.47
N VAL A 153 -18.12 3.40 6.28
CA VAL A 153 -17.08 4.30 5.76
C VAL A 153 -17.48 4.84 4.39
N GLN A 154 -17.19 6.11 4.16
CA GLN A 154 -17.27 6.75 2.85
C GLN A 154 -15.99 6.48 2.00
N PRO A 155 -16.00 6.70 0.67
CA PRO A 155 -14.95 6.19 -0.21
C PRO A 155 -13.60 6.91 -0.14
N GLY A 156 -13.59 8.14 0.39
CA GLY A 156 -12.38 8.89 0.67
C GLY A 156 -11.71 8.52 1.99
N ALA A 157 -12.38 7.76 2.87
CA ALA A 157 -11.88 7.47 4.21
C ALA A 157 -10.58 6.65 4.15
N ARG A 158 -9.60 7.06 4.97
CA ARG A 158 -8.34 6.36 5.16
C ARG A 158 -8.35 5.63 6.49
N VAL A 159 -7.30 4.85 6.72
CA VAL A 159 -7.15 4.06 7.93
C VAL A 159 -7.08 4.95 9.16
N GLU A 160 -6.50 6.15 9.08
CA GLU A 160 -6.49 7.13 10.17
C GLU A 160 -7.90 7.48 10.66
N GLU A 161 -8.82 7.90 9.78
CA GLU A 161 -10.19 8.23 10.20
C GLU A 161 -10.93 6.99 10.74
N LEU A 162 -10.65 5.81 10.20
CA LEU A 162 -11.22 4.56 10.71
C LEU A 162 -10.76 4.28 12.14
N ILE A 163 -9.45 4.34 12.38
CA ILE A 163 -8.84 4.07 13.69
C ILE A 163 -9.32 5.10 14.72
N GLU A 164 -9.31 6.38 14.40
CA GLU A 164 -9.77 7.45 15.29
C GLU A 164 -11.21 7.21 15.77
N GLU A 165 -12.09 6.83 14.84
CA GLU A 165 -13.51 6.62 15.12
C GLU A 165 -13.77 5.39 16.00
N ILE A 166 -13.08 4.27 15.73
CA ILE A 166 -13.35 2.99 16.41
C ILE A 166 -12.51 2.76 17.67
N ALA A 167 -11.22 3.16 17.66
CA ALA A 167 -10.29 2.85 18.75
C ALA A 167 -10.61 3.65 20.03
N SER A 168 -11.00 4.92 19.88
CA SER A 168 -11.48 5.78 20.98
C SER A 168 -12.70 5.19 21.69
N LYS A 169 -13.51 4.40 20.97
CA LYS A 169 -14.74 3.77 21.46
C LYS A 169 -14.55 2.30 21.85
N LYS A 170 -13.30 1.83 21.93
CA LYS A 170 -12.90 0.46 22.29
C LYS A 170 -13.39 -0.61 21.31
N PHE A 171 -13.48 -0.26 20.03
CA PHE A 171 -13.71 -1.22 18.95
C PHE A 171 -12.43 -1.39 18.11
N ARG A 172 -12.41 -2.45 17.32
CA ARG A 172 -11.37 -2.80 16.35
C ARG A 172 -12.00 -3.34 15.07
N SER A 173 -11.33 -3.13 13.94
CA SER A 173 -11.60 -3.79 12.66
C SER A 173 -10.26 -4.13 12.02
N PRO A 174 -10.17 -5.17 11.17
CA PRO A 174 -9.01 -5.33 10.30
C PRO A 174 -8.84 -4.12 9.39
N PHE A 175 -7.60 -3.72 9.17
CA PHE A 175 -7.22 -2.63 8.28
C PHE A 175 -5.83 -2.93 7.70
N PRO A 176 -5.51 -2.40 6.51
CA PRO A 176 -4.17 -2.54 5.95
C PRO A 176 -3.13 -1.74 6.73
N THR A 177 -1.87 -2.14 6.63
CA THR A 177 -0.76 -1.39 7.23
C THR A 177 -0.59 -0.03 6.54
N GLY A 178 -0.54 1.04 7.33
CA GLY A 178 -0.43 2.43 6.87
C GLY A 178 -1.71 3.24 7.08
N ASP A 179 -1.60 4.31 7.86
CA ASP A 179 -2.69 5.23 8.23
C ASP A 179 -3.29 6.00 7.02
N CYS A 180 -2.44 6.39 6.07
CA CYS A 180 -2.82 7.13 4.87
C CYS A 180 -3.53 6.27 3.82
N VAL A 181 -3.58 4.95 4.00
CA VAL A 181 -4.15 4.02 3.01
C VAL A 181 -5.67 4.17 2.96
N GLY A 182 -6.23 4.29 1.76
CA GLY A 182 -7.68 4.32 1.57
C GLY A 182 -8.35 3.00 1.98
N VAL A 183 -9.36 3.06 2.85
CA VAL A 183 -10.04 1.88 3.40
C VAL A 183 -10.74 1.07 2.31
N ILE A 184 -11.57 1.71 1.49
CA ILE A 184 -12.33 1.01 0.45
C ILE A 184 -11.38 0.51 -0.65
N GLY A 185 -10.45 1.35 -1.11
CA GLY A 185 -9.51 0.99 -2.16
C GLY A 185 -8.68 -0.26 -1.82
N SER A 186 -8.16 -0.33 -0.60
CA SER A 186 -7.43 -1.51 -0.11
C SER A 186 -8.32 -2.72 0.11
N THR A 187 -9.56 -2.54 0.56
CA THR A 187 -10.53 -3.64 0.72
C THR A 187 -10.74 -4.38 -0.61
N LEU A 188 -10.86 -3.67 -1.73
CA LEU A 188 -11.20 -4.27 -3.04
C LEU A 188 -10.18 -5.28 -3.56
N GLY A 189 -8.92 -5.19 -3.15
CA GLY A 189 -7.87 -6.19 -3.45
C GLY A 189 -7.50 -7.09 -2.28
N GLY A 190 -8.28 -7.10 -1.19
CA GLY A 190 -8.12 -7.96 -0.02
C GLY A 190 -8.02 -7.18 1.30
N GLY A 191 -7.09 -6.23 1.36
CA GLY A 191 -6.83 -5.42 2.55
C GLY A 191 -6.13 -6.21 3.66
N HIS A 192 -4.93 -6.72 3.35
CA HIS A 192 -4.07 -7.46 4.27
C HIS A 192 -3.47 -6.55 5.34
N GLY A 193 -3.45 -7.00 6.59
CA GLY A 193 -2.88 -6.26 7.72
C GLY A 193 -2.70 -7.06 9.00
N VAL A 194 -2.43 -6.34 10.08
CA VAL A 194 -1.88 -6.90 11.33
C VAL A 194 -2.85 -7.79 12.11
N PHE A 195 -4.14 -7.78 11.76
CA PHE A 195 -5.20 -8.54 12.43
C PHE A 195 -5.75 -9.71 11.61
N ASP A 196 -5.12 -10.05 10.49
CA ASP A 196 -5.65 -11.06 9.56
C ASP A 196 -5.75 -12.45 10.18
N GLY A 197 -4.88 -12.79 11.12
CA GLY A 197 -4.98 -14.06 11.86
C GLY A 197 -6.09 -14.09 12.90
N GLU A 198 -6.52 -12.96 13.44
CA GLU A 198 -7.63 -12.94 14.39
C GLU A 198 -8.98 -12.88 13.67
N TYR A 199 -9.07 -12.07 12.61
CA TYR A 199 -10.33 -11.66 12.00
C TYR A 199 -10.44 -11.91 10.49
N GLY A 200 -9.42 -12.50 9.85
CA GLY A 200 -9.36 -12.59 8.38
C GLY A 200 -9.02 -11.23 7.75
N LEU A 201 -8.94 -11.19 6.42
CA LEU A 201 -8.64 -9.97 5.67
C LEU A 201 -9.73 -8.91 5.89
N MET A 202 -9.41 -7.64 5.61
CA MET A 202 -10.42 -6.57 5.66
C MET A 202 -11.64 -6.87 4.78
N ILE A 203 -11.42 -7.48 3.60
CA ILE A 203 -12.49 -7.89 2.70
C ILE A 203 -13.40 -8.99 3.26
N ASP A 204 -12.89 -9.84 4.15
CA ASP A 204 -13.69 -10.88 4.81
C ASP A 204 -14.69 -10.29 5.81
N ASN A 205 -14.44 -9.06 6.23
CA ASN A 205 -15.24 -8.30 7.18
C ASN A 205 -16.22 -7.32 6.51
N LEU A 206 -16.16 -7.18 5.19
CA LEU A 206 -17.15 -6.41 4.43
C LEU A 206 -18.51 -7.10 4.51
N LEU A 207 -19.53 -6.38 4.97
CA LEU A 207 -20.91 -6.88 5.14
C LEU A 207 -21.83 -6.40 4.02
N SER A 208 -21.63 -5.17 3.55
CA SER A 208 -22.43 -4.55 2.49
C SER A 208 -21.67 -3.38 1.89
N ALA A 209 -21.94 -3.08 0.62
CA ALA A 209 -21.53 -1.82 -0.01
C ALA A 209 -22.70 -1.19 -0.78
N LYS A 210 -22.71 0.15 -0.83
CA LYS A 210 -23.52 0.92 -1.79
C LYS A 210 -22.62 1.26 -2.97
N MET A 211 -23.12 1.07 -4.17
CA MET A 211 -22.35 1.22 -5.40
C MET A 211 -23.11 2.00 -6.46
N ILE A 212 -22.37 2.68 -7.32
CA ILE A 212 -22.84 3.25 -8.58
C ILE A 212 -22.28 2.39 -9.72
N THR A 213 -23.16 1.82 -10.54
CA THR A 213 -22.75 1.02 -11.72
C THR A 213 -22.25 1.92 -12.86
N ALA A 214 -21.67 1.33 -13.92
CA ALA A 214 -21.28 2.10 -15.11
C ALA A 214 -22.46 2.83 -15.77
N LYS A 215 -23.71 2.40 -15.51
CA LYS A 215 -24.92 3.09 -16.02
C LYS A 215 -25.42 4.21 -15.10
N GLY A 216 -24.74 4.47 -13.98
CA GLY A 216 -25.17 5.43 -12.97
C GLY A 216 -26.24 4.91 -12.01
N GLU A 217 -26.53 3.61 -12.01
CA GLU A 217 -27.53 3.02 -11.11
C GLU A 217 -26.95 2.88 -9.70
N LYS A 218 -27.69 3.37 -8.69
CA LYS A 218 -27.34 3.18 -7.27
C LYS A 218 -27.88 1.83 -6.80
N ILE A 219 -26.99 0.93 -6.39
CA ILE A 219 -27.34 -0.42 -5.94
C ILE A 219 -26.72 -0.73 -4.58
N VAL A 220 -27.34 -1.68 -3.86
CA VAL A 220 -26.74 -2.29 -2.67
C VAL A 220 -26.23 -3.67 -3.04
N VAL A 221 -25.00 -3.98 -2.60
CA VAL A 221 -24.39 -5.30 -2.78
C VAL A 221 -24.07 -5.90 -1.42
N ASN A 222 -24.62 -7.07 -1.15
CA ASN A 222 -24.39 -7.85 0.07
C ASN A 222 -24.74 -9.33 -0.18
N ALA A 223 -24.73 -10.16 0.87
CA ALA A 223 -25.01 -11.58 0.76
C ALA A 223 -26.44 -11.94 0.27
N THR A 224 -27.38 -11.00 0.33
CA THR A 224 -28.80 -11.21 -0.02
C THR A 224 -29.28 -10.39 -1.20
N GLU A 225 -28.59 -9.30 -1.54
CA GLU A 225 -28.92 -8.38 -2.63
C GLU A 225 -27.69 -8.24 -3.54
N ASN A 226 -27.84 -8.53 -4.83
CA ASN A 226 -26.72 -8.64 -5.79
C ASN A 226 -25.55 -9.53 -5.28
N PRO A 227 -25.81 -10.77 -4.80
CA PRO A 227 -24.78 -11.59 -4.15
C PRO A 227 -23.66 -12.06 -5.10
N ASP A 228 -23.95 -12.16 -6.40
CA ASP A 228 -22.98 -12.44 -7.45
C ASP A 228 -21.95 -11.31 -7.56
N LEU A 229 -22.41 -10.05 -7.59
CA LEU A 229 -21.54 -8.89 -7.58
C LEU A 229 -20.84 -8.72 -6.23
N PHE A 230 -21.52 -8.99 -5.11
CA PHE A 230 -20.90 -8.99 -3.79
C PHE A 230 -19.71 -9.94 -3.72
N TRP A 231 -19.82 -11.14 -4.30
CA TRP A 231 -18.68 -12.04 -4.47
C TRP A 231 -17.58 -11.43 -5.36
N GLY A 232 -17.94 -10.80 -6.48
CA GLY A 232 -16.98 -10.22 -7.42
C GLY A 232 -16.16 -9.07 -6.83
N ILE A 233 -16.79 -8.20 -6.03
CA ILE A 233 -16.09 -7.07 -5.42
C ILE A 233 -15.11 -7.50 -4.32
N LYS A 234 -15.23 -8.74 -3.81
CA LYS A 234 -14.29 -9.33 -2.86
C LYS A 234 -13.04 -9.88 -3.54
N GLY A 235 -12.22 -8.96 -4.06
CA GLY A 235 -10.93 -9.24 -4.70
C GLY A 235 -10.77 -8.69 -6.12
N ALA A 236 -11.83 -8.15 -6.73
CA ALA A 236 -11.75 -7.51 -8.05
C ALA A 236 -12.64 -6.26 -8.18
N GLY A 237 -13.01 -5.63 -7.06
CA GLY A 237 -14.12 -4.67 -7.04
C GLY A 237 -13.93 -3.38 -7.82
N ASN A 238 -12.69 -2.98 -8.11
CA ASN A 238 -12.38 -1.83 -8.95
C ASN A 238 -12.85 -1.96 -10.41
N ASN A 239 -13.37 -3.14 -10.80
CA ASN A 239 -13.77 -3.45 -12.18
C ASN A 239 -15.25 -3.26 -12.50
N PHE A 240 -16.12 -3.11 -11.49
CA PHE A 240 -17.57 -3.28 -11.69
C PHE A 240 -18.41 -2.04 -11.38
N GLY A 241 -17.82 -1.02 -10.76
CA GLY A 241 -18.53 0.15 -10.28
C GLY A 241 -17.72 0.97 -9.28
N LEU A 242 -18.34 2.03 -8.78
CA LEU A 242 -17.79 2.88 -7.74
C LEU A 242 -18.54 2.63 -6.44
N ILE A 243 -17.84 2.24 -5.36
CA ILE A 243 -18.42 2.13 -4.03
C ILE A 243 -18.54 3.52 -3.40
N THR A 244 -19.73 3.92 -2.95
CA THR A 244 -19.98 5.20 -2.26
C THR A 244 -20.13 5.04 -0.75
N GLU A 245 -20.29 3.81 -0.27
CA GLU A 245 -20.33 3.49 1.16
C GLU A 245 -20.01 2.01 1.35
N ALA A 246 -19.18 1.66 2.33
CA ALA A 246 -18.93 0.28 2.72
C ALA A 246 -19.16 0.09 4.22
N THR A 247 -19.80 -1.03 4.60
CA THR A 247 -20.06 -1.37 6.00
C THR A 247 -19.31 -2.64 6.37
N TYR A 248 -18.53 -2.55 7.44
CA TYR A 248 -17.68 -3.63 7.95
C TYR A 248 -18.12 -4.07 9.32
N ARG A 249 -17.81 -5.32 9.66
CA ARG A 249 -17.87 -5.82 11.04
C ARG A 249 -16.80 -5.15 11.89
N VAL A 250 -17.14 -4.86 13.15
CA VAL A 250 -16.17 -4.48 14.18
C VAL A 250 -16.26 -5.42 15.37
N TYR A 251 -15.19 -5.43 16.16
CA TYR A 251 -14.99 -6.31 17.30
C TYR A 251 -14.71 -5.47 18.54
N LEU A 252 -15.17 -5.92 19.71
CA LEU A 252 -14.78 -5.29 20.96
C LEU A 252 -13.28 -5.48 21.19
N LYS A 253 -12.60 -4.39 21.52
CA LYS A 253 -11.16 -4.36 21.78
C LYS A 253 -10.82 -5.15 23.04
N GLY A 254 -10.09 -6.25 22.88
CA GLY A 254 -9.15 -6.73 23.90
C GLY A 254 -7.86 -5.89 23.88
N THR A 255 -7.14 -5.80 25.00
CA THR A 255 -5.86 -5.08 25.05
C THR A 255 -4.81 -5.81 24.20
N LEU A 256 -4.44 -5.23 23.05
CA LEU A 256 -3.34 -5.70 22.21
C LEU A 256 -2.24 -4.64 22.28
N PHE A 257 -1.01 -5.06 22.53
CA PHE A 257 0.17 -4.21 22.55
C PHE A 257 0.97 -4.49 21.28
N HIS A 258 1.53 -3.45 20.69
CA HIS A 258 2.46 -3.57 19.57
C HIS A 258 3.87 -3.80 20.12
N LEU A 259 4.63 -4.72 19.53
CA LEU A 259 6.03 -4.96 19.92
C LEU A 259 6.91 -4.85 18.67
N THR A 260 7.58 -3.73 18.52
CA THR A 260 8.65 -3.59 17.53
C THR A 260 9.90 -4.30 18.04
N LEU A 261 10.52 -5.15 17.22
CA LEU A 261 11.82 -5.76 17.50
C LEU A 261 12.81 -5.28 16.42
N GLU A 262 13.65 -4.34 16.78
CA GLU A 262 14.77 -3.95 15.91
C GLU A 262 15.95 -4.86 16.22
N ALA A 263 16.51 -5.47 15.17
CA ALA A 263 17.62 -6.41 15.29
C ALA A 263 18.69 -6.02 14.28
N GLU A 264 19.92 -5.75 14.73
CA GLU A 264 21.04 -5.52 13.83
C GLU A 264 21.51 -6.83 13.17
N TYR A 265 21.95 -6.72 11.92
CA TYR A 265 22.23 -7.83 11.03
C TYR A 265 23.39 -8.76 11.49
N SER A 266 23.18 -10.07 11.34
CA SER A 266 24.25 -11.03 10.99
C SER A 266 23.69 -12.19 10.15
N MET A 267 24.50 -12.79 9.26
CA MET A 267 24.09 -14.00 8.51
C MET A 267 23.62 -15.15 9.41
N GLU A 268 24.21 -15.29 10.60
CA GLU A 268 23.83 -16.30 11.59
C GLU A 268 22.43 -16.05 12.17
N SER A 269 21.98 -14.79 12.18
CA SER A 269 20.66 -14.39 12.68
C SER A 269 19.52 -14.54 11.67
N LEU A 270 19.79 -14.50 10.35
CA LEU A 270 18.76 -14.63 9.31
C LEU A 270 18.17 -16.04 9.23
N GLU A 271 18.99 -17.08 9.32
CA GLU A 271 18.50 -18.47 9.33
C GLU A 271 17.59 -18.70 10.55
N GLN A 272 18.00 -18.22 11.72
CA GLN A 272 17.22 -18.33 12.96
C GLN A 272 15.90 -17.55 12.89
N LEU A 273 15.89 -16.38 12.27
CA LEU A 273 14.69 -15.58 12.02
C LEU A 273 13.69 -16.34 11.15
N PHE A 274 14.13 -16.88 10.01
CA PHE A 274 13.24 -17.60 9.10
C PHE A 274 12.82 -18.98 9.62
N GLU A 275 13.67 -19.66 10.38
CA GLU A 275 13.25 -20.84 11.16
C GLU A 275 12.12 -20.48 12.12
N ALA A 276 12.28 -19.41 12.92
CA ALA A 276 11.27 -18.94 13.87
C ALA A 276 9.95 -18.54 13.20
N MET A 277 9.99 -17.98 11.98
CA MET A 277 8.78 -17.64 11.21
C MET A 277 8.05 -18.86 10.66
N ASN A 278 8.79 -19.90 10.28
CA ASN A 278 8.22 -21.13 9.73
C ASN A 278 7.68 -22.07 10.83
N GLU A 279 7.82 -21.72 12.11
CA GLU A 279 7.28 -22.51 13.22
C GLU A 279 5.73 -22.61 13.15
N PRO A 280 5.16 -23.82 13.12
CA PRO A 280 3.74 -24.04 12.81
C PRO A 280 2.75 -23.62 13.92
N ASP A 281 3.25 -23.24 15.10
CA ASP A 281 2.48 -22.89 16.31
C ASP A 281 2.44 -21.38 16.60
N MET A 282 2.67 -20.53 15.58
CA MET A 282 2.43 -19.09 15.72
C MET A 282 0.97 -18.81 16.15
N PRO A 283 0.74 -18.02 17.21
CA PRO A 283 -0.60 -17.62 17.63
C PRO A 283 -1.33 -16.89 16.50
N LEU A 284 -2.65 -17.10 16.39
CA LEU A 284 -3.48 -16.41 15.40
C LEU A 284 -3.45 -14.88 15.55
N GLU A 285 -3.24 -14.40 16.76
CA GLU A 285 -3.16 -12.97 17.06
C GLU A 285 -1.77 -12.37 16.79
N ALA A 286 -0.81 -13.21 16.38
CA ALA A 286 0.53 -12.78 16.06
C ALA A 286 0.70 -12.53 14.56
N SER A 287 1.40 -11.45 14.23
CA SER A 287 1.87 -11.17 12.87
C SER A 287 3.30 -10.64 12.93
N SER A 288 4.07 -10.91 11.88
CA SER A 288 5.40 -10.32 11.71
C SER A 288 5.60 -9.76 10.31
N THR A 289 6.24 -8.60 10.25
CA THR A 289 6.69 -7.97 9.00
C THR A 289 8.18 -7.74 9.08
N ILE A 290 8.93 -8.24 8.10
CA ILE A 290 10.38 -8.00 7.99
C ILE A 290 10.61 -6.94 6.91
N TYR A 291 11.50 -6.00 7.20
CA TYR A 291 12.00 -5.04 6.23
C TYR A 291 13.49 -5.29 6.03
N PHE A 292 13.90 -5.58 4.80
CA PHE A 292 15.30 -5.46 4.40
C PHE A 292 15.56 -4.02 3.98
N LEU A 293 16.52 -3.42 4.66
CA LEU A 293 17.10 -2.11 4.40
C LEU A 293 18.48 -2.29 3.75
N PRO A 294 19.07 -1.24 3.16
CA PRO A 294 20.34 -1.38 2.43
C PRO A 294 21.47 -2.00 3.26
N ASP A 295 21.53 -1.69 4.56
CA ASP A 295 22.61 -2.12 5.47
C ASP A 295 22.11 -2.89 6.71
N SER A 296 20.81 -3.13 6.84
CA SER A 296 20.22 -3.81 7.99
C SER A 296 18.90 -4.49 7.63
N PHE A 297 18.26 -5.15 8.61
CA PHE A 297 16.85 -5.51 8.51
C PHE A 297 16.12 -5.15 9.80
N MET A 298 14.80 -5.03 9.75
CA MET A 298 13.95 -4.74 10.89
C MET A 298 12.81 -5.74 10.98
N ILE A 299 12.36 -6.09 12.19
CA ILE A 299 11.23 -6.98 12.42
C ILE A 299 10.14 -6.24 13.20
N TYR A 300 8.98 -6.09 12.59
CA TYR A 300 7.80 -5.55 13.27
C TYR A 300 6.91 -6.71 13.69
N GLY A 301 6.70 -6.86 14.99
CA GLY A 301 5.84 -7.89 15.57
C GLY A 301 4.56 -7.31 16.16
N HIS A 302 3.46 -8.04 16.03
CA HIS A 302 2.24 -7.76 16.78
C HIS A 302 1.93 -8.98 17.64
N ILE A 303 1.69 -8.78 18.94
CA ILE A 303 1.31 -9.88 19.85
C ILE A 303 0.32 -9.45 20.94
N PRO A 304 -0.56 -10.36 21.40
CA PRO A 304 -1.34 -10.14 22.62
C PRO A 304 -0.44 -10.01 23.86
N GLN A 305 -0.80 -9.11 24.79
CA GLN A 305 -0.08 -8.92 26.06
C GLN A 305 0.12 -10.22 26.85
N ILE A 306 -0.87 -11.11 26.79
CA ILE A 306 -0.91 -12.37 27.55
C ILE A 306 0.26 -13.29 27.14
N LYS A 307 0.86 -13.07 25.96
CA LYS A 307 2.03 -13.80 25.44
C LYS A 307 3.31 -12.96 25.38
N LYS A 308 3.38 -11.83 26.12
CA LYS A 308 4.56 -10.93 26.17
C LYS A 308 5.88 -11.66 26.45
N THR A 309 5.85 -12.78 27.17
CA THR A 309 7.05 -13.57 27.49
C THR A 309 7.36 -14.65 26.45
N GLU A 310 6.38 -15.12 25.67
CA GLU A 310 6.55 -16.21 24.68
C GLU A 310 7.19 -15.71 23.38
N PHE A 311 6.80 -14.53 22.90
CA PHE A 311 7.28 -14.02 21.60
C PHE A 311 8.74 -13.56 21.61
N PRO A 312 9.25 -12.84 22.63
CA PRO A 312 10.69 -12.60 22.74
C PRO A 312 11.47 -13.91 22.92
N THR A 313 10.87 -14.98 23.45
CA THR A 313 11.54 -16.29 23.55
C THR A 313 11.73 -16.93 22.17
N ARG A 314 10.75 -16.81 21.26
CA ARG A 314 10.88 -17.26 19.86
C ARG A 314 12.01 -16.56 19.12
N TYR A 315 12.16 -15.26 19.33
CA TYR A 315 13.24 -14.47 18.75
C TYR A 315 14.44 -14.29 19.69
N SER A 316 14.50 -14.99 20.82
CA SER A 316 15.52 -14.78 21.86
C SER A 316 16.93 -15.17 21.42
N ARG A 317 17.02 -15.95 20.34
CA ARG A 317 18.29 -16.28 19.70
C ARG A 317 18.83 -15.13 18.84
N LEU A 318 17.97 -14.18 18.47
CA LEU A 318 18.38 -12.92 17.86
C LEU A 318 18.88 -11.99 18.98
N ASN A 319 20.08 -11.43 18.80
CA ASN A 319 20.60 -10.39 19.68
C ASN A 319 19.85 -9.08 19.40
N THR A 320 18.65 -8.93 19.98
CA THR A 320 17.79 -7.75 19.77
C THR A 320 17.89 -6.80 20.95
N ASP A 321 18.06 -5.50 20.68
CA ASP A 321 17.75 -4.49 21.70
C ASP A 321 16.23 -4.48 21.93
N THR A 322 15.82 -4.59 23.19
CA THR A 322 14.39 -4.59 23.57
C THR A 322 13.71 -3.31 23.09
N GLY A 323 12.80 -3.45 22.12
CA GLY A 323 12.14 -2.33 21.45
C GLY A 323 11.17 -1.53 22.33
N SER A 324 10.88 -0.32 21.87
CA SER A 324 9.98 0.64 22.50
C SER A 324 8.50 0.39 22.12
N LEU A 325 7.59 0.65 23.07
CA LEU A 325 6.15 0.69 22.82
C LEU A 325 5.78 2.01 22.14
N ILE A 326 5.62 2.02 20.82
CA ILE A 326 5.17 3.20 20.06
C ILE A 326 3.65 3.10 19.82
N PRO A 327 2.86 4.17 20.04
CA PRO A 327 1.47 4.23 19.60
C PRO A 327 1.35 3.90 18.11
N LEU A 328 0.24 3.28 17.72
CA LEU A 328 0.00 2.88 16.33
C LEU A 328 -0.02 4.14 15.43
N LEU A 329 1.11 4.35 14.74
CA LEU A 329 1.36 5.14 13.53
C LEU A 329 0.65 6.51 13.46
N GLU A 330 1.42 7.60 13.63
CA GLU A 330 1.04 8.92 13.15
C GLU A 330 1.33 9.03 11.64
N CYS A 331 0.35 9.57 10.91
CA CYS A 331 0.44 9.81 9.48
C CYS A 331 1.49 10.88 9.23
N ASN A 332 2.68 10.47 8.79
CA ASN A 332 3.68 11.38 8.24
C ASN A 332 3.73 11.24 6.70
N PRO A 333 2.83 11.92 5.96
CA PRO A 333 2.83 11.87 4.50
C PRO A 333 4.12 12.45 3.88
N GLU A 334 4.91 13.22 4.61
CA GLU A 334 6.27 13.60 4.18
C GLU A 334 7.27 12.46 4.41
N GLY A 335 7.14 11.74 5.52
CA GLY A 335 7.98 10.59 5.89
C GLY A 335 7.82 9.36 4.98
N TRP A 336 6.66 9.17 4.35
CA TRP A 336 6.45 8.12 3.34
C TRP A 336 6.86 8.53 1.91
N GLY A 337 7.32 9.77 1.74
CA GLY A 337 8.00 10.24 0.53
C GLY A 337 7.17 10.22 -0.74
N TYR A 338 5.95 10.77 -0.74
CA TYR A 338 5.03 10.76 -1.90
C TYR A 338 5.60 11.40 -3.19
N GLU A 339 6.68 12.16 -3.10
CA GLU A 339 7.36 12.81 -4.23
C GLU A 339 8.35 11.89 -4.98
N TYR A 340 8.47 10.63 -4.57
CA TYR A 340 9.40 9.68 -5.18
C TYR A 340 8.73 8.77 -6.22
N HIS A 341 9.53 8.31 -7.17
CA HIS A 341 9.21 7.15 -7.97
C HIS A 341 9.28 5.91 -7.07
N LYS A 342 8.18 5.19 -6.97
CA LYS A 342 8.09 3.90 -6.27
C LYS A 342 7.67 2.82 -7.23
N ASN A 343 8.57 1.88 -7.44
CA ASN A 343 8.48 0.83 -8.42
C ASN A 343 8.34 -0.52 -7.69
N GLN A 344 7.14 -1.08 -7.67
CA GLN A 344 6.83 -2.25 -6.85
C GLN A 344 6.90 -3.56 -7.62
N PHE A 345 7.38 -4.60 -6.94
CA PHE A 345 7.40 -5.98 -7.40
C PHE A 345 6.99 -6.91 -6.26
N SER A 346 5.90 -7.65 -6.47
CA SER A 346 5.34 -8.50 -5.42
C SER A 346 5.16 -9.94 -5.89
N VAL A 347 5.23 -10.88 -4.94
CA VAL A 347 4.90 -12.28 -5.16
C VAL A 347 4.36 -12.89 -3.87
N SER A 348 3.28 -13.65 -4.01
CA SER A 348 2.74 -14.45 -2.91
C SER A 348 3.56 -15.72 -2.72
N MET A 349 3.89 -16.00 -1.46
CA MET A 349 4.77 -17.07 -1.03
C MET A 349 4.01 -18.09 -0.17
N LYS A 350 4.24 -19.39 -0.40
CA LYS A 350 3.72 -20.43 0.52
C LYS A 350 4.67 -20.71 1.66
N THR A 351 5.97 -20.68 1.37
CA THR A 351 7.06 -20.96 2.31
C THR A 351 8.17 -19.95 2.09
N ILE A 352 8.91 -19.66 3.15
CA ILE A 352 10.10 -18.81 3.10
C ILE A 352 11.35 -19.71 3.20
N ASP A 353 12.21 -19.68 2.19
CA ASP A 353 13.50 -20.36 2.18
C ASP A 353 14.60 -19.39 2.69
N PRO A 354 15.27 -19.68 3.83
CA PRO A 354 16.26 -18.78 4.41
C PRO A 354 17.46 -18.49 3.49
N GLY A 355 17.95 -19.49 2.76
CA GLY A 355 19.11 -19.33 1.87
C GLY A 355 18.79 -18.44 0.68
N VAL A 356 17.56 -18.52 0.17
CA VAL A 356 17.07 -17.63 -0.89
C VAL A 356 16.89 -16.22 -0.37
N MET A 357 16.36 -16.04 0.84
CA MET A 357 16.22 -14.71 1.43
C MET A 357 17.58 -14.05 1.67
N ALA A 358 18.59 -14.82 2.10
CA ALA A 358 19.95 -14.32 2.22
C ALA A 358 20.50 -13.87 0.86
N LEU A 359 20.30 -14.67 -0.20
CA LEU A 359 20.70 -14.30 -1.56
C LEU A 359 19.96 -13.04 -2.07
N VAL A 360 18.66 -12.93 -1.81
CA VAL A 360 17.85 -11.74 -2.15
C VAL A 360 18.38 -10.50 -1.41
N TYR A 361 18.72 -10.64 -0.13
CA TYR A 361 19.30 -9.57 0.65
C TYR A 361 20.65 -9.11 0.08
N ASP A 362 21.55 -10.04 -0.21
CA ASP A 362 22.87 -9.73 -0.76
C ASP A 362 22.76 -9.02 -2.12
N GLU A 363 21.89 -9.51 -3.01
CA GLU A 363 21.60 -8.89 -4.31
C GLU A 363 21.04 -7.47 -4.14
N PHE A 364 20.10 -7.28 -3.22
CA PHE A 364 19.50 -5.99 -2.90
C PHE A 364 20.50 -5.00 -2.31
N SER A 365 21.21 -5.41 -1.25
CA SER A 365 22.19 -4.57 -0.57
C SER A 365 23.32 -4.14 -1.52
N ASN A 366 23.84 -5.07 -2.32
CA ASN A 366 24.88 -4.76 -3.31
C ASN A 366 24.37 -3.82 -4.40
N PHE A 367 23.14 -4.02 -4.89
CA PHE A 367 22.53 -3.13 -5.88
C PHE A 367 22.42 -1.70 -5.33
N VAL A 368 21.86 -1.53 -4.14
CA VAL A 368 21.65 -0.20 -3.55
C VAL A 368 22.98 0.50 -3.20
N ARG A 369 23.98 -0.24 -2.70
CA ARG A 369 25.33 0.31 -2.47
C ARG A 369 26.05 0.72 -3.75
N LYS A 370 25.79 0.02 -4.86
CA LYS A 370 26.34 0.40 -6.17
C LYS A 370 25.59 1.59 -6.78
N HIS A 371 24.30 1.73 -6.47
CA HIS A 371 23.39 2.70 -7.07
C HIS A 371 22.68 3.52 -5.98
N HIS A 372 23.37 4.52 -5.43
CA HIS A 372 22.90 5.30 -4.27
C HIS A 372 21.55 6.01 -4.50
N ALA A 373 21.12 6.23 -5.75
CA ALA A 373 19.79 6.76 -6.07
C ALA A 373 18.64 5.90 -5.53
N TYR A 374 18.89 4.63 -5.19
CA TYR A 374 17.89 3.69 -4.68
C TYR A 374 18.00 3.47 -3.16
N TYR A 375 18.74 4.30 -2.43
CA TYR A 375 19.02 4.06 -1.00
C TYR A 375 17.77 4.06 -0.10
N ALA A 376 16.68 4.70 -0.53
CA ALA A 376 15.38 4.67 0.15
C ALA A 376 14.52 3.41 -0.18
N SER A 377 15.07 2.46 -0.93
CA SER A 377 14.35 1.22 -1.30
C SER A 377 14.28 0.25 -0.14
N ILE A 378 13.26 -0.62 -0.17
CA ILE A 378 13.04 -1.65 0.86
C ILE A 378 12.56 -2.95 0.22
N ILE A 379 12.84 -4.09 0.87
CA ILE A 379 12.08 -5.32 0.65
C ILE A 379 11.27 -5.63 1.89
N LYS A 380 9.95 -5.74 1.73
CA LYS A 380 9.01 -6.07 2.78
C LYS A 380 8.58 -7.53 2.64
N PHE A 381 8.67 -8.29 3.73
CA PHE A 381 8.10 -9.63 3.85
C PHE A 381 7.02 -9.62 4.91
N GLU A 382 5.78 -9.87 4.53
CA GLU A 382 4.67 -9.96 5.45
C GLU A 382 4.35 -11.43 5.68
N SER A 383 4.48 -11.87 6.94
CA SER A 383 4.12 -13.21 7.37
C SER A 383 3.03 -13.12 8.42
N THR A 384 1.81 -13.43 7.98
CA THR A 384 0.67 -13.56 8.87
C THR A 384 0.00 -14.90 8.59
N ILE A 385 -0.34 -15.64 9.65
CA ILE A 385 -1.32 -16.72 9.50
C ILE A 385 -2.65 -16.04 9.25
N VAL A 386 -3.19 -16.13 8.03
CA VAL A 386 -4.53 -15.59 7.74
C VAL A 386 -5.58 -16.58 8.24
N ARG A 387 -6.46 -16.15 9.13
CA ARG A 387 -7.61 -16.96 9.55
C ARG A 387 -8.62 -17.00 8.42
N LYS A 388 -8.78 -18.19 7.83
CA LYS A 388 -9.82 -18.43 6.83
C LYS A 388 -11.19 -18.29 7.48
N MET A 389 -11.88 -17.18 7.23
CA MET A 389 -13.30 -17.02 7.54
C MET A 389 -14.19 -17.45 6.38
N ASP A 390 -13.68 -17.35 5.15
CA ASP A 390 -14.21 -17.96 3.92
C ASP A 390 -13.04 -18.16 2.95
N GLN A 391 -13.18 -18.92 1.86
CA GLN A 391 -12.08 -19.44 1.00
C GLN A 391 -11.11 -18.39 0.37
N SER A 392 -10.26 -17.74 1.17
CA SER A 392 -9.14 -16.89 0.72
C SER A 392 -7.80 -17.46 1.19
N ALA A 393 -6.75 -17.23 0.39
CA ALA A 393 -5.50 -18.00 0.42
C ALA A 393 -4.66 -17.75 1.68
N SER A 394 -4.01 -18.82 2.14
CA SER A 394 -2.93 -18.77 3.13
C SER A 394 -1.59 -18.63 2.39
N GLY A 395 -0.80 -17.61 2.72
CA GLY A 395 0.56 -17.41 2.23
C GLY A 395 1.08 -16.03 2.65
N GLY A 396 2.36 -15.92 2.97
CA GLY A 396 3.00 -14.62 3.18
C GLY A 396 3.23 -13.93 1.85
N ASP A 397 3.33 -12.59 1.84
CA ASP A 397 3.64 -11.82 0.63
C ASP A 397 5.02 -11.19 0.75
N ALA A 398 5.83 -11.33 -0.30
CA ALA A 398 7.06 -10.58 -0.46
C ALA A 398 6.83 -9.43 -1.44
N THR A 399 7.28 -8.24 -1.07
CA THR A 399 7.16 -7.02 -1.86
C THR A 399 8.48 -6.26 -1.84
N LEU A 400 9.16 -6.20 -2.98
CA LEU A 400 10.24 -5.24 -3.22
C LEU A 400 9.62 -3.91 -3.65
N LEU A 401 9.99 -2.83 -2.97
CA LEU A 401 9.62 -1.47 -3.30
C LEU A 401 10.90 -0.67 -3.56
N LEU A 402 11.22 -0.45 -4.84
CA LEU A 402 12.34 0.40 -5.23
C LEU A 402 11.89 1.86 -5.21
N THR A 403 12.56 2.68 -4.42
CA THR A 403 12.26 4.11 -4.23
C THR A 403 13.43 4.95 -4.70
N TYR A 404 13.17 5.93 -5.57
CA TYR A 404 14.18 6.79 -6.19
C TYR A 404 13.58 8.10 -6.73
N ASP A 405 14.42 9.06 -7.07
CA ASP A 405 13.98 10.44 -7.33
C ASP A 405 13.61 10.74 -8.79
N GLU A 406 14.28 10.08 -9.74
CA GLU A 406 14.24 10.49 -11.15
C GLU A 406 13.79 9.37 -12.09
N GLU A 407 12.98 9.71 -13.11
CA GLU A 407 12.49 8.80 -14.16
C GLU A 407 13.62 8.06 -14.91
N ILE A 408 14.82 8.66 -15.04
CA ILE A 408 15.98 8.02 -15.70
C ILE A 408 16.36 6.67 -15.05
N ASN A 409 15.97 6.49 -13.78
CA ASN A 409 16.22 5.29 -13.00
C ASN A 409 15.14 4.19 -13.19
N ASP A 410 14.04 4.47 -13.91
CA ASP A 410 12.92 3.53 -14.10
C ASP A 410 13.34 2.21 -14.77
N ALA A 411 14.21 2.28 -15.78
CA ALA A 411 14.62 1.12 -16.56
C ALA A 411 15.45 0.14 -15.72
N LEU A 412 16.50 0.66 -15.05
CA LEU A 412 17.37 -0.14 -14.18
C LEU A 412 16.61 -0.70 -12.97
N ALA A 413 15.70 0.10 -12.38
CA ALA A 413 14.82 -0.37 -11.32
C ALA A 413 13.92 -1.51 -11.80
N THR A 414 13.44 -1.43 -13.04
CA THR A 414 12.56 -2.45 -13.61
C THR A 414 13.30 -3.76 -13.86
N GLU A 415 14.50 -3.70 -14.44
CA GLU A 415 15.34 -4.88 -14.66
C GLU A 415 15.69 -5.57 -13.33
N PHE A 416 16.18 -4.81 -12.36
CA PHE A 416 16.55 -5.35 -11.06
C PHE A 416 15.34 -5.91 -10.31
N GLY A 417 14.21 -5.19 -10.31
CA GLY A 417 13.00 -5.63 -9.63
C GLY A 417 12.39 -6.90 -10.22
N GLN A 418 12.46 -7.07 -11.55
CA GLN A 418 12.05 -8.32 -12.21
C GLN A 418 12.94 -9.48 -11.78
N LYS A 419 14.27 -9.29 -11.77
CA LYS A 419 15.23 -10.31 -11.28
C LYS A 419 14.89 -10.77 -9.87
N ILE A 420 14.63 -9.84 -8.94
CA ILE A 420 14.30 -10.18 -7.55
C ILE A 420 12.93 -10.86 -7.46
N ARG A 421 11.91 -10.39 -8.19
CA ARG A 421 10.60 -11.05 -8.24
C ARG A 421 10.69 -12.50 -8.72
N GLU A 422 11.48 -12.75 -9.76
CA GLU A 422 11.73 -14.08 -10.28
C GLU A 422 12.47 -14.95 -9.27
N LEU A 423 13.51 -14.42 -8.62
CA LEU A 423 14.26 -15.13 -7.60
C LEU A 423 13.38 -15.52 -6.41
N LEU A 424 12.51 -14.62 -5.97
CA LEU A 424 11.52 -14.91 -4.95
C LEU A 424 10.53 -15.98 -5.45
N HIS A 425 9.94 -15.80 -6.63
CA HIS A 425 8.93 -16.70 -7.20
C HIS A 425 9.40 -18.15 -7.27
N HIS A 426 10.57 -18.41 -7.86
CA HIS A 426 11.10 -19.76 -8.09
C HIS A 426 11.30 -20.57 -6.81
N ASN A 427 11.35 -19.91 -5.66
CA ASN A 427 11.63 -20.53 -4.38
C ASN A 427 10.43 -20.50 -3.41
N THR A 428 9.27 -20.00 -3.86
CA THR A 428 8.04 -19.94 -3.05
C THR A 428 7.29 -21.27 -2.94
N GLY A 429 7.69 -22.30 -3.70
CA GLY A 429 6.93 -23.53 -3.88
C GLY A 429 5.69 -23.39 -4.76
N ASN A 430 5.42 -22.21 -5.33
CA ASN A 430 4.37 -22.00 -6.31
C ASN A 430 4.86 -22.32 -7.72
N LYS A 431 4.07 -23.08 -8.49
CA LYS A 431 4.36 -23.39 -9.90
C LYS A 431 4.09 -22.22 -10.85
N VAL A 432 3.20 -21.32 -10.44
CA VAL A 432 2.74 -20.16 -11.21
C VAL A 432 2.70 -18.95 -10.27
N PRO A 433 2.96 -17.74 -10.76
CA PRO A 433 2.98 -16.55 -9.92
C PRO A 433 1.58 -16.21 -9.42
N HIS A 434 1.50 -15.72 -8.19
CA HIS A 434 0.31 -15.16 -7.57
C HIS A 434 0.67 -13.82 -6.97
N VAL A 435 -0.23 -12.84 -7.08
CA VAL A 435 -0.03 -11.48 -6.56
C VAL A 435 -1.37 -10.96 -6.03
N LEU A 436 -1.36 -10.35 -4.84
CA LEU A 436 -2.53 -9.62 -4.36
C LEU A 436 -2.84 -8.44 -5.29
N PRO A 437 -4.10 -8.23 -5.72
CA PRO A 437 -4.45 -7.12 -6.60
C PRO A 437 -4.05 -5.74 -6.08
N ASN A 438 -4.04 -5.51 -4.76
CA ASN A 438 -3.54 -4.27 -4.15
C ASN A 438 -2.06 -3.99 -4.42
N TYR A 439 -1.29 -5.05 -4.70
CA TYR A 439 0.14 -5.03 -4.91
C TYR A 439 0.53 -5.27 -6.37
N ALA A 440 -0.46 -5.32 -7.26
CA ALA A 440 -0.27 -5.52 -8.69
C ALA A 440 0.48 -4.35 -9.31
N ARG A 441 1.53 -4.66 -10.07
CA ARG A 441 2.30 -3.71 -10.85
C ARG A 441 1.62 -3.36 -12.18
N GLY A 442 0.86 -4.31 -12.74
CA GLY A 442 0.21 -4.23 -14.04
C GLY A 442 0.98 -4.94 -15.16
N ASP A 443 1.98 -5.76 -14.84
CA ASP A 443 2.63 -6.68 -15.78
C ASP A 443 2.32 -8.16 -15.49
N GLU A 444 1.54 -8.43 -14.45
CA GLU A 444 1.12 -9.76 -14.06
C GLU A 444 0.02 -10.30 -15.00
N PRO A 445 0.04 -11.61 -15.30
CA PRO A 445 -1.04 -12.22 -16.06
C PRO A 445 -2.33 -12.24 -15.24
N LEU A 446 -3.49 -12.29 -15.92
CA LEU A 446 -4.81 -12.26 -15.28
C LEU A 446 -4.98 -13.35 -14.20
N GLY A 447 -4.46 -14.55 -14.46
CA GLY A 447 -4.50 -15.66 -13.52
C GLY A 447 -3.69 -15.43 -12.23
N ALA A 448 -2.61 -14.64 -12.28
CA ALA A 448 -1.83 -14.30 -11.09
C ALA A 448 -2.61 -13.38 -10.14
N LEU A 449 -3.42 -12.48 -10.68
CA LEU A 449 -4.22 -11.51 -9.92
C LEU A 449 -5.53 -12.10 -9.40
N TYR A 450 -6.25 -12.82 -10.26
CA TYR A 450 -7.62 -13.25 -9.98
C TYR A 450 -7.78 -14.76 -9.82
N GLY A 451 -6.68 -15.51 -9.93
CA GLY A 451 -6.64 -16.96 -9.81
C GLY A 451 -6.69 -17.68 -11.16
N TYR A 452 -6.13 -18.88 -11.20
CA TYR A 452 -6.06 -19.73 -12.40
C TYR A 452 -7.22 -20.74 -12.47
N ASP A 453 -8.38 -20.41 -11.88
CA ASP A 453 -9.58 -21.23 -11.92
C ASP A 453 -10.52 -20.67 -13.00
N MET A 454 -10.85 -21.50 -14.01
CA MET A 454 -11.63 -21.05 -15.16
C MET A 454 -13.05 -20.65 -14.77
N GLU A 455 -13.69 -21.39 -13.87
CA GLU A 455 -15.04 -21.06 -13.41
C GLU A 455 -15.07 -19.67 -12.74
N ARG A 456 -14.07 -19.38 -11.90
CA ARG A 456 -13.86 -18.06 -11.29
C ARG A 456 -13.63 -16.98 -12.33
N LEU A 457 -12.73 -17.19 -13.28
CA LEU A 457 -12.41 -16.19 -14.31
C LEU A 457 -13.62 -15.93 -15.23
N ASP A 458 -14.31 -16.97 -15.69
CA ASP A 458 -15.53 -16.84 -16.49
C ASP A 458 -16.62 -16.09 -15.72
N LYS A 459 -16.77 -16.36 -14.42
CA LYS A 459 -17.71 -15.64 -13.56
C LYS A 459 -17.35 -14.16 -13.42
N LEU A 460 -16.06 -13.82 -13.28
CA LEU A 460 -15.60 -12.44 -13.25
C LEU A 460 -15.86 -11.72 -14.59
N VAL A 461 -15.60 -12.38 -15.72
CA VAL A 461 -15.90 -11.85 -17.06
C VAL A 461 -17.41 -11.65 -17.25
N ALA A 462 -18.23 -12.60 -16.82
CA ALA A 462 -19.68 -12.48 -16.87
C ALA A 462 -20.20 -11.28 -16.05
N LEU A 463 -19.63 -11.06 -14.85
CA LEU A 463 -19.94 -9.88 -14.03
C LEU A 463 -19.50 -8.60 -14.72
N LYS A 464 -18.31 -8.59 -15.36
CA LYS A 464 -17.81 -7.43 -16.11
C LYS A 464 -18.78 -7.07 -17.24
N ARG A 465 -19.20 -8.04 -18.06
CA ARG A 465 -20.20 -7.84 -19.12
C ARG A 465 -21.54 -7.32 -18.59
N LYS A 466 -21.96 -7.77 -17.41
CA LYS A 466 -23.24 -7.37 -16.80
C LYS A 466 -23.22 -5.94 -16.26
N TYR A 467 -22.18 -5.58 -15.52
CA TYR A 467 -22.13 -4.32 -14.75
C TYR A 467 -21.30 -3.21 -15.41
N ASP A 468 -20.35 -3.55 -16.29
CA ASP A 468 -19.50 -2.61 -17.01
C ASP A 468 -19.14 -3.12 -18.43
N PRO A 469 -20.15 -3.27 -19.33
CA PRO A 469 -19.94 -3.80 -20.68
C PRO A 469 -19.07 -2.92 -21.58
N GLU A 470 -18.98 -1.62 -21.29
CA GLU A 470 -18.17 -0.66 -22.06
C GLU A 470 -16.76 -0.48 -21.46
N GLN A 471 -16.40 -1.28 -20.46
CA GLN A 471 -15.10 -1.22 -19.79
C GLN A 471 -14.77 0.17 -19.20
N PHE A 472 -15.78 0.90 -18.72
CA PHE A 472 -15.64 2.22 -18.13
C PHE A 472 -14.76 2.19 -16.86
N PHE A 473 -14.85 1.13 -16.07
CA PHE A 473 -14.03 0.88 -14.88
C PHE A 473 -12.88 -0.09 -15.19
N SER A 474 -11.91 0.35 -15.99
CA SER A 474 -10.80 -0.50 -16.48
C SER A 474 -9.41 0.14 -16.38
N ALA A 475 -9.30 1.26 -15.65
CA ALA A 475 -8.06 2.03 -15.53
C ALA A 475 -6.95 1.31 -14.75
N MET A 476 -7.29 0.35 -13.88
CA MET A 476 -6.34 -0.38 -13.04
C MET A 476 -6.69 -1.86 -13.07
N THR A 477 -5.74 -2.72 -13.43
CA THR A 477 -5.87 -4.21 -13.48
C THR A 477 -7.22 -4.69 -14.04
N PRO A 478 -7.54 -4.40 -15.31
CA PRO A 478 -8.87 -4.65 -15.83
C PRO A 478 -9.17 -6.15 -16.02
N ILE A 479 -10.38 -6.55 -15.65
CA ILE A 479 -10.98 -7.79 -16.13
C ILE A 479 -11.48 -7.55 -17.56
N PRO A 480 -11.01 -8.30 -18.56
CA PRO A 480 -11.43 -8.13 -19.94
C PRO A 480 -12.86 -8.66 -20.15
N LEU A 481 -13.48 -8.26 -21.26
CA LEU A 481 -14.79 -8.80 -21.67
C LEU A 481 -14.69 -10.22 -22.24
N GLU A 482 -13.50 -10.68 -22.60
CA GLU A 482 -13.21 -12.03 -23.10
C GLU A 482 -11.85 -12.48 -22.55
N LEU A 483 -11.72 -13.76 -22.22
CA LEU A 483 -10.47 -14.29 -21.68
C LEU A 483 -9.39 -14.34 -22.77
N PRO A 484 -8.19 -13.81 -22.51
CA PRO A 484 -7.06 -13.88 -23.44
C PRO A 484 -6.60 -15.33 -23.74
N GLU A 485 -6.12 -15.59 -24.95
CA GLU A 485 -5.66 -16.93 -25.39
C GLU A 485 -4.46 -17.46 -24.59
N ASP A 486 -3.59 -16.58 -24.11
CA ASP A 486 -2.42 -16.95 -23.29
C ASP A 486 -2.82 -17.47 -21.90
N VAL A 487 -3.91 -16.94 -21.34
CA VAL A 487 -4.51 -17.47 -20.10
C VAL A 487 -5.04 -18.88 -20.33
N LEU A 488 -5.67 -19.13 -21.49
CA LEU A 488 -6.14 -20.48 -21.87
C LEU A 488 -4.95 -21.45 -22.05
N SER A 489 -3.87 -20.98 -22.68
CA SER A 489 -2.68 -21.79 -22.99
C SER A 489 -1.85 -22.15 -21.74
N GLN A 490 -1.63 -21.20 -20.82
CA GLN A 490 -0.92 -21.45 -19.54
C GLN A 490 -1.63 -22.48 -18.66
N MET A 491 -2.94 -22.67 -18.86
CA MET A 491 -3.72 -23.67 -18.13
C MET A 491 -3.60 -25.07 -18.75
N GLU A 492 -3.43 -25.19 -20.07
CA GLU A 492 -3.14 -26.47 -20.74
C GLU A 492 -1.79 -27.04 -20.28
N GLU A 493 -0.75 -26.19 -20.14
CA GLU A 493 0.56 -26.58 -19.59
C GLU A 493 0.50 -27.02 -18.12
N LYS A 494 -0.51 -26.58 -17.35
CA LYS A 494 -0.72 -27.05 -15.98
C LYS A 494 -1.26 -28.49 -15.93
N ASN A 495 -1.94 -28.93 -16.99
CA ASN A 495 -2.44 -30.30 -17.15
C ASN A 495 -1.35 -31.24 -17.70
N ASP A 496 -0.49 -30.76 -18.59
CA ASP A 496 0.67 -31.50 -19.10
C ASP A 496 1.94 -31.12 -18.32
N GLY A 497 2.15 -31.78 -17.18
CA GLY A 497 3.34 -31.57 -16.34
C GLY A 497 4.65 -31.74 -17.11
N ASN A 498 5.23 -30.64 -17.59
CA ASN A 498 6.45 -30.73 -18.38
C ASN A 498 7.69 -30.73 -17.48
N ARG A 499 8.37 -31.87 -17.54
CA ARG A 499 9.33 -32.43 -16.59
C ARG A 499 10.78 -32.16 -17.00
N LEU A 500 11.05 -31.12 -17.80
CA LEU A 500 12.29 -31.05 -18.59
C LEU A 500 13.11 -29.75 -18.52
N LYS A 501 12.73 -28.73 -17.75
CA LYS A 501 13.57 -27.51 -17.61
C LYS A 501 14.01 -27.15 -16.20
N THR A 502 13.39 -27.73 -15.17
CA THR A 502 13.74 -27.48 -13.77
C THR A 502 14.97 -28.28 -13.32
N GLN A 503 15.27 -29.40 -13.97
CA GLN A 503 16.39 -30.26 -13.58
C GLN A 503 17.75 -29.63 -13.96
N GLU A 504 17.87 -28.96 -15.11
CA GLU A 504 19.12 -28.31 -15.54
C GLU A 504 19.51 -27.12 -14.63
N VAL A 505 18.54 -26.37 -14.11
CA VAL A 505 18.78 -25.26 -13.18
C VAL A 505 19.12 -25.76 -11.77
N LEU A 506 18.55 -26.90 -11.35
CA LEU A 506 18.86 -27.54 -10.07
C LEU A 506 20.19 -28.29 -10.11
N ASP A 507 20.56 -28.88 -11.25
CA ASP A 507 21.83 -29.57 -11.45
C ASP A 507 23.00 -28.56 -11.49
N GLY A 508 22.82 -27.40 -12.14
CA GLY A 508 23.82 -26.31 -12.11
C GLY A 508 24.00 -25.66 -10.72
N LYS A 509 23.00 -25.75 -9.83
CA LYS A 509 23.13 -25.30 -8.43
C LYS A 509 23.79 -26.33 -7.52
N ARG A 510 23.77 -27.61 -7.89
CA ARG A 510 24.44 -28.68 -7.14
C ARG A 510 25.96 -28.61 -7.35
N GLU A 511 26.40 -28.28 -8.56
CA GLU A 511 27.81 -28.03 -8.88
C GLU A 511 28.38 -26.80 -8.13
N LEU A 512 27.63 -25.69 -8.05
CA LEU A 512 28.05 -24.51 -7.28
C LEU A 512 28.11 -24.75 -5.76
N LYS A 513 27.26 -25.63 -5.22
CA LYS A 513 27.28 -25.98 -3.78
C LYS A 513 28.43 -26.93 -3.45
N GLU A 514 28.84 -27.80 -4.37
CA GLU A 514 29.97 -28.72 -4.19
C GLU A 514 31.32 -27.98 -4.33
N GLU A 515 31.45 -27.02 -5.26
CA GLU A 515 32.66 -26.17 -5.37
C GLU A 515 32.90 -25.28 -4.13
N MET A 516 31.83 -24.77 -3.52
CA MET A 516 31.94 -23.94 -2.31
C MET A 516 32.26 -24.74 -1.03
N VAL A 517 31.98 -26.05 -1.01
CA VAL A 517 32.27 -26.93 0.14
C VAL A 517 33.69 -27.51 0.06
N GLU A 518 34.21 -27.77 -1.15
CA GLU A 518 35.59 -28.25 -1.33
C GLU A 518 36.66 -27.13 -1.31
N GLY A 519 36.26 -25.87 -1.50
CA GLY A 519 37.18 -24.71 -1.53
C GLY A 519 37.77 -24.24 -0.19
N LYS A 520 37.37 -24.81 0.97
CA LYS A 520 37.86 -24.38 2.30
C LYS A 520 39.19 -25.01 2.74
N GLY A 521 39.99 -25.55 1.82
CA GLY A 521 41.26 -26.18 2.18
C GLY A 521 42.32 -26.12 1.10
N LYS A 522 42.87 -24.93 0.82
CA LYS A 522 44.28 -24.66 0.44
C LYS A 522 44.40 -23.25 -0.14
N VAL A 523 44.87 -22.31 0.68
CA VAL A 523 45.52 -21.09 0.18
C VAL A 523 47.01 -21.37 0.26
N GLU A 524 47.62 -21.71 -0.87
CA GLU A 524 49.05 -21.49 -1.12
C GLU A 524 49.31 -21.63 -2.64
N GLU A 525 49.84 -20.54 -3.22
CA GLU A 525 50.55 -20.44 -4.51
C GLU A 525 49.95 -21.15 -5.75
N LYS A 526 49.40 -20.36 -6.68
CA LYS A 526 49.89 -20.33 -8.07
C LYS A 526 49.30 -19.19 -8.90
N VAL A 527 50.20 -18.32 -9.33
CA VAL A 527 50.08 -17.41 -10.46
C VAL A 527 50.08 -18.24 -11.75
N GLU A 528 49.02 -18.16 -12.58
CA GLU A 528 49.15 -18.30 -14.04
C GLU A 528 47.87 -17.88 -14.80
N LYS A 529 47.98 -16.73 -15.49
CA LYS A 529 47.40 -16.30 -16.78
C LYS A 529 46.03 -16.86 -17.23
N VAL A 530 45.06 -15.94 -17.35
CA VAL A 530 43.93 -16.03 -18.31
C VAL A 530 44.16 -14.95 -19.39
N PRO A 531 44.00 -15.26 -20.69
CA PRO A 531 44.33 -14.34 -21.78
C PRO A 531 43.23 -13.32 -22.07
N GLU A 532 43.69 -12.14 -22.51
CA GLU A 532 42.96 -11.00 -23.05
C GLU A 532 41.95 -11.37 -24.13
N ALA A 533 40.75 -10.80 -24.06
CA ALA A 533 40.04 -10.31 -25.24
C ALA A 533 39.01 -9.23 -24.83
N LEU A 534 39.03 -8.12 -25.59
CA LEU A 534 38.12 -6.96 -25.61
C LEU A 534 38.54 -5.72 -24.79
N GLU A 535 39.67 -5.12 -25.17
CA GLU A 535 39.78 -3.66 -25.30
C GLU A 535 39.24 -3.23 -26.68
N ILE A 536 38.55 -2.08 -26.75
CA ILE A 536 38.61 -0.90 -27.69
C ILE A 536 37.31 -0.10 -27.40
N ALA A 537 37.23 1.22 -27.14
CA ALA A 537 38.17 2.33 -27.03
C ALA A 537 37.58 3.45 -26.14
N SER A 538 38.51 4.23 -25.61
CA SER A 538 38.44 5.46 -24.84
C SER A 538 37.58 6.59 -25.41
N GLU A 539 37.09 7.47 -24.52
CA GLU A 539 37.42 8.91 -24.53
C GLU A 539 37.01 9.57 -23.20
N ASN A 540 37.99 10.07 -22.44
CA ASN A 540 37.81 10.92 -21.25
C ASN A 540 38.04 12.40 -21.63
N PRO A 541 37.20 13.35 -21.20
CA PRO A 541 37.57 14.76 -21.07
C PRO A 541 38.03 15.13 -19.65
N PRO A 542 38.69 16.29 -19.46
CA PRO A 542 39.73 16.49 -18.46
C PRO A 542 39.23 16.90 -17.06
N ALA A 543 40.04 16.54 -16.06
CA ALA A 543 39.90 16.89 -14.66
C ALA A 543 39.78 18.40 -14.41
N ALA A 544 38.66 18.82 -13.82
CA ALA A 544 38.52 20.12 -13.20
C ALA A 544 39.09 20.08 -11.78
N LYS A 545 40.04 20.99 -11.50
CA LYS A 545 40.62 21.24 -10.19
C LYS A 545 39.53 21.69 -9.20
N MET A 546 39.31 20.93 -8.12
CA MET A 546 38.63 21.46 -6.93
C MET A 546 39.65 22.04 -5.96
N GLU A 547 39.45 23.30 -5.60
CA GLU A 547 40.15 24.00 -4.53
C GLU A 547 39.86 23.34 -3.17
N LYS A 548 40.90 23.33 -2.32
CA LYS A 548 40.83 22.85 -0.93
C LYS A 548 39.88 23.71 -0.10
N ALA A 549 38.90 23.08 0.53
CA ALA A 549 38.21 23.65 1.70
C ALA A 549 39.11 23.56 2.95
N PRO A 550 39.07 24.54 3.87
CA PRO A 550 39.94 24.57 5.05
C PRO A 550 39.46 23.64 6.17
N GLU A 551 40.42 23.07 6.89
CA GLU A 551 40.27 22.25 8.11
C GLU A 551 39.47 23.00 9.19
N ALA A 552 38.45 22.34 9.74
CA ALA A 552 37.82 22.72 11.00
C ALA A 552 38.29 21.79 12.11
N ALA A 553 38.68 22.40 13.23
CA ALA A 553 39.41 21.82 14.35
C ALA A 553 38.66 20.70 15.10
N GLU A 554 39.43 19.70 15.54
CA GLU A 554 39.03 18.66 16.49
C GLU A 554 38.57 19.29 17.83
N ALA A 555 37.36 18.96 18.25
CA ALA A 555 36.93 19.07 19.65
C ALA A 555 36.55 17.67 20.15
N LYS A 556 37.30 17.17 21.13
CA LYS A 556 37.01 15.92 21.85
C LYS A 556 35.71 16.07 22.65
N PRO A 557 34.82 15.07 22.68
CA PRO A 557 33.72 15.07 23.63
C PRO A 557 34.23 14.61 25.01
N GLU A 558 33.90 15.42 26.02
CA GLU A 558 34.06 15.15 27.44
C GLU A 558 32.94 14.18 27.87
N VAL A 559 33.30 13.06 28.49
CA VAL A 559 32.36 12.07 29.02
C VAL A 559 31.78 12.60 30.33
N LEU A 560 30.49 12.92 30.35
CA LEU A 560 29.72 13.16 31.58
C LEU A 560 28.97 11.87 31.94
N GLU A 561 29.47 11.16 32.96
CA GLU A 561 28.70 10.15 33.68
C GLU A 561 27.50 10.82 34.38
N ILE A 562 26.28 10.40 34.05
CA ILE A 562 25.07 10.79 34.77
C ILE A 562 24.68 9.60 35.65
N THR A 563 24.91 9.75 36.95
CA THR A 563 24.37 8.85 37.98
C THR A 563 22.86 9.12 38.17
N GLU A 564 22.06 8.06 38.29
CA GLU A 564 20.62 8.11 38.51
C GLU A 564 20.24 8.94 39.77
N GLU A 565 19.53 10.05 39.59
CA GLU A 565 18.90 10.80 40.68
C GLU A 565 17.45 10.35 40.92
N LYS A 566 17.04 10.36 42.19
CA LYS A 566 15.77 9.82 42.69
C LYS A 566 14.57 10.75 42.39
N PRO A 567 13.33 10.23 42.37
CA PRO A 567 12.14 10.92 41.82
C PRO A 567 11.62 12.16 42.60
N GLU A 568 12.27 12.59 43.68
CA GLU A 568 11.80 13.73 44.50
C GLU A 568 12.47 15.08 44.14
N GLU A 569 13.58 15.09 43.40
CA GLU A 569 14.27 16.36 42.99
C GLU A 569 13.78 16.93 41.65
N GLU A 570 13.08 16.14 40.83
CA GLU A 570 12.58 16.55 39.50
C GLU A 570 11.44 17.59 39.57
N LYS A 571 10.77 17.70 40.72
CA LYS A 571 9.70 18.67 40.95
C LYS A 571 10.25 20.07 41.24
N ASP A 572 11.42 20.15 41.89
CA ASP A 572 12.07 21.39 42.32
C ASP A 572 12.96 22.00 41.20
N SER A 573 13.36 21.18 40.21
CA SER A 573 14.05 21.65 38.99
C SER A 573 13.07 22.27 37.99
N ARG A 574 11.84 21.73 37.88
CA ARG A 574 10.77 22.32 37.05
C ARG A 574 10.29 23.68 37.58
N GLU A 575 10.10 23.84 38.89
CA GLU A 575 9.73 25.15 39.48
C GLU A 575 10.83 26.21 39.30
N ARG A 576 12.11 25.81 39.34
CA ARG A 576 13.24 26.71 39.06
C ARG A 576 13.34 27.10 37.58
N ALA A 577 13.07 26.17 36.66
CA ALA A 577 13.06 26.43 35.22
C ALA A 577 11.89 27.35 34.79
N GLU A 578 10.72 27.22 35.42
CA GLU A 578 9.58 28.12 35.19
C GLU A 578 9.84 29.53 35.74
N THR A 579 10.55 29.64 36.87
CA THR A 579 10.94 30.94 37.46
C THR A 579 12.02 31.64 36.63
N ALA A 580 12.90 30.89 35.95
CA ALA A 580 13.93 31.43 35.05
C ALA A 580 13.34 31.90 33.70
N ARG A 581 12.35 31.16 33.15
CA ARG A 581 11.66 31.54 31.89
C ARG A 581 10.85 32.82 32.00
N GLN A 582 10.37 33.20 33.19
CA GLN A 582 9.64 34.44 33.40
C GLN A 582 10.52 35.71 33.43
N LYS A 583 11.86 35.58 33.33
CA LYS A 583 12.79 36.72 33.45
C LYS A 583 13.52 37.13 32.15
N LEU A 584 13.32 36.42 31.03
CA LEU A 584 14.01 36.73 29.77
C LEU A 584 13.06 37.36 28.74
N GLY A 585 13.50 38.47 28.13
CA GLY A 585 12.73 39.22 27.13
C GLY A 585 12.83 38.62 25.72
N PRO A 586 11.96 39.05 24.78
CA PRO A 586 11.68 38.35 23.52
C PRO A 586 12.81 38.31 22.47
N ASN A 587 14.03 38.77 22.78
CA ASN A 587 15.16 38.80 21.84
C ASN A 587 16.37 37.95 22.29
N GLU A 588 16.25 37.11 23.31
CA GLU A 588 17.31 36.17 23.73
C GLU A 588 16.75 34.77 23.95
N LEU A 589 16.27 34.15 22.88
CA LEU A 589 16.04 32.70 22.79
C LEU A 589 16.71 32.15 21.54
#